data_AF-A0A7J7EMD7-F1
#
_entry.id   AF-A0A7J7EMD7-F1
#
_cell.length_a   1.000
_cell.length_b   1.000
_cell.length_c   1.000
_cell.angle_alpha   90.00
_cell.angle_beta   90.00
_cell.angle_gamma   90.00
#
_symmetry.space_group_name_H-M   'P 1'
#
loop_
_entity.id
_entity.type
_entity.pdbx_description
1 polymer ?
#
loop_
_entity_poly.entity_id
_entity_poly.type
_entity_poly.pdbx_seq_one_letter_code
_entity_poly.pdbx_strand_id
1 'polypeptide(L)' 'MVCLREPPQLVLGLHFLGPNAGEVTQGFALGIKCGVSYAQVMRTVGIHPTCAEEVAKLRISKRSGLDPTVTGC' A
#
# COMPACT_ATOMS: atom_id res chain seq x y z
N MET A 1 -0.35 -4.58 1.76
CA MET A 1 0.22 -3.89 2.93
C MET A 1 -0.32 -4.55 4.19
N VAL A 2 0.51 -4.72 5.23
CA VAL A 2 0.13 -5.27 6.54
C VAL A 2 0.23 -4.15 7.56
N CYS A 3 -0.83 -3.93 8.35
CA CYS A 3 -0.91 -2.84 9.32
C CYS A 3 -1.38 -3.34 10.68
N LEU A 4 -1.03 -2.62 11.76
CA LEU A 4 -1.70 -2.78 13.05
C LEU A 4 -3.20 -2.49 12.91
N ARG A 5 -4.02 -3.18 13.69
CA ARG A 5 -5.47 -2.92 13.72
C ARG A 5 -5.80 -1.73 14.59
N GLU A 6 -5.13 -1.63 15.72
CA GLU A 6 -5.30 -0.55 16.67
C GLU A 6 -4.72 0.75 16.09
N PRO A 7 -5.33 1.90 16.39
CA PRO A 7 -4.74 3.19 16.08
C PRO A 7 -3.29 3.29 16.59
N PRO A 8 -2.36 3.87 15.82
CA PRO A 8 -2.59 4.63 14.58
C PRO A 8 -2.56 3.78 13.30
N GLN A 9 -2.69 2.45 13.37
CA GLN A 9 -2.60 1.54 12.22
C GLN A 9 -1.27 1.63 11.47
N LEU A 10 -0.16 1.57 12.21
CA LEU A 10 1.19 1.58 11.65
C LEU A 10 1.36 0.47 10.62
N VAL A 11 2.04 0.80 9.52
CA VAL A 11 2.40 -0.17 8.49
C VAL A 11 3.56 -1.02 9.01
N LEU A 12 3.33 -2.33 9.13
CA LEU A 12 4.32 -3.31 9.57
C LEU A 12 5.10 -3.91 8.40
N GLY A 13 4.51 -3.88 7.20
CA GLY A 13 5.16 -4.41 6.02
C GLY A 13 4.41 -4.13 4.72
N LEU A 14 5.16 -4.13 3.62
CA LEU A 14 4.68 -4.04 2.26
C LEU A 14 5.30 -5.18 1.45
N HIS A 15 4.45 -5.90 0.71
CA HIS A 15 4.89 -6.84 -0.31
C HIS A 15 4.36 -6.33 -1.64
N PHE A 16 5.23 -6.34 -2.64
CA PHE A 16 4.93 -5.86 -3.97
C PHE A 16 5.45 -6.87 -4.98
N LEU A 17 4.61 -7.23 -5.95
CA LEU A 17 4.95 -8.12 -7.05
C LEU A 17 4.58 -7.39 -8.35
N GLY A 18 5.57 -7.11 -9.18
CA GLY A 18 5.39 -6.40 -10.43
C GLY A 18 6.71 -5.88 -11.00
N PRO A 19 6.68 -5.18 -12.14
CA PRO A 19 7.85 -4.52 -12.71
C PRO A 19 8.44 -3.50 -11.72
N ASN A 20 9.77 -3.33 -11.75
CA ASN A 20 10.49 -2.35 -10.94
C ASN A 20 10.19 -2.45 -9.42
N ALA A 21 10.02 -3.68 -8.93
CA ALA A 21 9.65 -3.93 -7.53
C ALA A 21 10.68 -3.36 -6.53
N GLY A 22 11.96 -3.32 -6.89
CA GLY A 22 13.01 -2.73 -6.06
C GLY A 22 12.81 -1.24 -5.87
N GLU A 23 12.58 -0.52 -6.96
CA GLU A 23 12.37 0.93 -7.03
C GLU A 23 11.10 1.34 -6.27
N VAL A 24 10.00 0.63 -6.49
CA VAL A 24 8.75 0.86 -5.76
C VAL A 24 8.94 0.63 -4.26
N THR A 25 9.53 -0.51 -3.89
CA THR A 25 9.67 -0.90 -2.49
C THR A 25 10.63 0.02 -1.73
N GLN A 26 11.69 0.52 -2.38
CA GLN A 26 12.67 1.41 -1.76
C GLN A 26 12.03 2.68 -1.18
N GLY A 27 11.12 3.33 -1.92
CA GLY A 27 10.41 4.52 -1.46
C GLY A 27 9.52 4.25 -0.24
N PHE A 28 8.74 3.15 -0.27
CA PHE A 28 7.87 2.79 0.85
C PHE A 28 8.64 2.30 2.09
N ALA A 29 9.81 1.68 1.92
CA ALA A 29 10.65 1.25 3.04
C ALA A 29 11.07 2.43 3.93
N LEU A 30 11.36 3.59 3.34
CA LEU A 30 11.61 4.83 4.10
C LEU A 30 10.37 5.24 4.91
N GLY A 31 9.19 5.25 4.29
CA GLY A 31 7.93 5.57 4.99
C GLY A 31 7.65 4.64 6.17
N ILE A 32 7.85 3.33 5.98
CA ILE A 32 7.71 2.33 7.05
C ILE A 32 8.70 2.60 8.18
N LYS A 33 9.97 2.90 7.86
CA LYS A 33 10.99 3.25 8.88
C LYS A 33 10.62 4.50 9.67
N CYS A 34 9.93 5.45 9.05
CA CYS A 34 9.40 6.67 9.69
C CYS A 34 8.07 6.46 10.43
N GLY A 35 7.55 5.23 10.52
CA GLY A 35 6.30 4.94 11.24
C GLY A 35 5.05 5.40 10.50
N VAL A 36 5.03 5.30 9.16
CA VAL A 36 3.83 5.65 8.38
C VAL A 36 2.63 4.79 8.79
N SER A 37 1.47 5.43 8.92
CA SER A 37 0.18 4.77 9.13
C SER A 37 -0.52 4.45 7.81
N TYR A 38 -1.41 3.45 7.81
CA TYR A 38 -2.30 3.18 6.68
C TYR A 38 -3.03 4.43 6.20
N ALA A 39 -3.58 5.22 7.13
CA ALA A 39 -4.31 6.44 6.81
C ALA A 39 -3.44 7.53 6.16
N GLN A 40 -2.13 7.59 6.45
CA GLN A 40 -1.21 8.48 5.74
C GLN A 40 -0.93 7.98 4.32
N VAL A 41 -0.74 6.67 4.12
CA VAL A 41 -0.55 6.12 2.77
C VAL A 41 -1.78 6.35 1.89
N MET A 42 -3.00 6.09 2.41
CA MET A 42 -4.25 6.33 1.66
C MET A 42 -4.54 7.80 1.38
N ARG A 43 -3.92 8.74 2.11
CA ARG A 43 -4.01 10.19 1.85
C ARG A 43 -2.97 10.68 0.85
N THR A 44 -2.09 9.81 0.36
CA THR A 44 -1.07 10.15 -0.64
C THR A 44 -1.70 10.14 -2.02
N VAL A 45 -1.36 11.13 -2.85
CA VAL A 45 -1.77 11.17 -4.26
C VAL A 45 -0.83 10.27 -5.06
N GLY A 46 -1.40 9.33 -5.82
CA GLY A 46 -0.64 8.48 -6.74
C GLY A 46 -0.07 9.28 -7.91
N ILE A 47 1.13 8.93 -8.35
CA ILE A 47 1.71 9.45 -9.60
C ILE A 47 1.19 8.57 -10.73
N HIS A 48 0.53 9.16 -11.71
CA HIS A 48 -0.11 8.43 -12.81
C HIS A 48 0.62 8.65 -14.15
N PRO A 49 0.81 7.61 -14.98
CA PRO A 49 0.56 6.18 -14.73
C PRO A 49 1.77 5.48 -14.12
N THR A 50 1.64 4.85 -12.94
CA THR A 50 2.74 4.07 -12.34
C THR A 50 2.24 2.81 -11.64
N CYS A 51 3.07 1.77 -11.56
CA CYS A 51 2.72 0.58 -10.75
C CYS A 51 2.66 0.91 -9.24
N ALA A 52 3.40 1.92 -8.79
CA ALA A 52 3.45 2.33 -7.39
C ALA A 52 2.12 2.97 -6.91
N GLU A 53 1.35 3.61 -7.81
CA GLU A 53 0.12 4.31 -7.45
C GLU A 53 -0.93 3.39 -6.83
N GLU A 54 -0.92 2.10 -7.19
CA GLU A 54 -1.87 1.10 -6.67
C GLU A 54 -1.69 0.86 -5.16
N VAL A 55 -0.50 1.11 -4.60
CA VAL A 55 -0.26 1.04 -3.15
C VAL A 55 -1.04 2.13 -2.40
N ALA A 56 -1.37 3.26 -3.04
CA ALA A 56 -2.18 4.33 -2.49
C ALA A 56 -3.70 4.10 -2.63
N LYS A 57 -4.12 3.01 -3.30
CA LYS A 57 -5.54 2.69 -3.57
C LYS A 57 -6.04 1.43 -2.85
N LEU A 58 -5.23 0.85 -1.96
CA LEU A 58 -5.54 -0.41 -1.27
C LEU A 58 -6.72 -0.27 -0.29
N ARG A 59 -7.91 -0.76 -0.66
CA ARG A 59 -9.13 -0.71 0.19
C ARG A 59 -9.69 -2.08 0.59
N ILE A 60 -9.27 -3.15 -0.08
CA ILE A 60 -9.74 -4.51 0.19
C ILE A 60 -8.83 -5.15 1.23
N SER A 61 -9.44 -5.65 2.32
CA SER A 61 -8.72 -6.40 3.35
C SER A 61 -8.91 -7.89 3.15
N LYS A 62 -7.91 -8.70 3.53
CA LYS A 62 -8.07 -10.17 3.51
C LYS A 62 -9.25 -10.65 4.37
N ARG A 63 -9.55 -9.96 5.48
CA ARG A 63 -10.64 -10.31 6.41
C ARG A 63 -12.03 -10.02 5.83
N SER A 64 -12.17 -9.03 4.94
CA SER A 64 -13.48 -8.70 4.38
C SER A 64 -13.98 -9.75 3.38
N GLY A 65 -13.12 -10.66 2.91
CA GLY A 65 -13.51 -11.75 2.00
C GLY A 65 -13.87 -11.28 0.57
N LEU A 66 -13.70 -10.00 0.27
CA LEU A 66 -13.92 -9.44 -1.06
C LEU A 66 -12.80 -9.89 -2.03
N ASP A 67 -13.15 -10.10 -3.29
CA ASP A 67 -12.20 -10.45 -4.36
C ASP A 67 -11.26 -9.25 -4.65
N PRO A 68 -9.93 -9.41 -4.52
CA PRO A 68 -8.97 -8.36 -4.80
C PRO A 68 -8.68 -8.16 -6.30
N THR A 69 -9.24 -8.99 -7.18
CA THR A 69 -9.06 -8.86 -8.64
C THR A 69 -9.50 -7.48 -9.10
N VAL A 70 -8.58 -6.77 -9.76
CA VAL A 70 -8.89 -5.47 -10.36
C VAL A 70 -9.82 -5.72 -11.54
N THR A 71 -11.04 -5.20 -11.45
CA THR A 71 -11.98 -5.19 -12.57
C THR A 71 -11.55 -4.14 -13.59
N GLY A 72 -11.90 -4.33 -14.86
CA GLY A 72 -11.52 -3.43 -15.96
C GLY A 72 -12.00 -1.98 -15.80
N CYS A 73 -11.72 -1.17 -16.82
CA CYS A 73 -12.12 0.24 -16.88
C CYS A 73 -13.64 0.44 -16.71
#